data_AF-A0A9R0SY00-F1
#
_entry.id   AF-A0A9R0SY00-F1
#
_cell.length_a   1.000
_cell.length_b   1.000
_cell.length_c   1.000
_cell.angle_alpha   90.00
_cell.angle_beta   90.00
_cell.angle_gamma   90.00
#
_symmetry.space_group_name_H-M   'P 1'
#
loop_
_entity.id
_entity.type
_entity.pdbx_description
1 polymer ?
#
loop_
_entity_poly.entity_id
_entity_poly.type
_entity_poly.pdbx_seq_one_letter_code
_entity_poly.pdbx_strand_id
1 'polypeptide(L)'
;MVVGLGTLLSSLADDHLRVAKKITKLLIPSYFPSKLPLKEACDRCIALIKRSPAAGARFCEFALSEGSSPQRLVGLIKVSISRALSPSGLNSEQTDGLVIASAKLIKSLSDEGSNLVALRECFANAKLKLLFKTAVSDGAQAALFSMVPVVSPDDLCVLHIECMNIVVNAAVTSKQEECQEALLAAHKLVHLSGRSDEMFEELTNILQSKASYFSGIYGLEPPSCPVASTKRKKGKSLKKTPARSDDVVGNRSSTPVILNNEELAAVGGAAWQLSEILKAEEMRAAFVQSYAEIAFSSLKVISQVYIEQCLHFESLDLSPVLAYLSLATYSALQDVDQTDISCSE
;
A
#
# COMPACT_ATOMS: atom_id res chain seq x y z
N MET A 1 38.13 2.42 22.94
CA MET A 1 37.81 2.10 21.53
C MET A 1 36.87 3.17 21.02
N VAL A 2 37.32 4.04 20.12
CA VAL A 2 36.46 5.08 19.54
C VAL A 2 35.57 4.40 18.51
N VAL A 3 34.27 4.27 18.79
CA VAL A 3 33.31 3.72 17.83
C VAL A 3 33.25 4.69 16.64
N GLY A 4 33.56 4.19 15.45
CA GLY A 4 33.50 4.99 14.23
C GLY A 4 32.08 5.47 13.96
N LEU A 5 31.94 6.71 13.47
CA LEU A 5 30.63 7.29 13.18
C LEU A 5 29.81 6.45 12.19
N GLY A 6 30.46 5.78 11.23
CA GLY A 6 29.77 4.84 10.32
C GLY A 6 29.10 3.68 11.06
N THR A 7 29.81 3.05 11.99
CA THR A 7 29.27 1.97 12.84
C THR A 7 28.12 2.48 13.71
N LEU A 8 28.26 3.68 14.28
CA LEU A 8 27.20 4.28 15.09
C LEU A 8 25.91 4.53 14.28
N LEU A 9 26.04 4.97 13.02
CA LEU A 9 24.88 5.21 12.15
C LEU A 9 24.22 3.91 11.68
N SER A 10 24.99 2.86 11.38
CA SER A 10 24.42 1.54 11.09
C SER A 10 23.70 0.97 12.32
N SER A 11 24.31 1.05 13.51
CA SER A 11 23.61 0.68 14.75
C SER A 11 22.37 1.55 15.03
N LEU A 12 22.36 2.81 14.62
CA LEU A 12 21.16 3.61 14.74
C LEU A 12 20.05 3.12 13.81
N ALA A 13 20.38 2.75 12.57
CA ALA A 13 19.43 2.30 11.57
C ALA A 13 18.83 0.91 11.88
N ASP A 14 19.70 -0.06 12.21
CA ASP A 14 19.36 -1.49 12.11
C ASP A 14 19.20 -2.19 13.47
N ASP A 15 19.70 -1.58 14.55
CA ASP A 15 19.80 -2.23 15.85
C ASP A 15 18.48 -2.13 16.66
N HIS A 16 18.43 -2.86 17.77
CA HIS A 16 17.21 -2.97 18.57
C HIS A 16 16.73 -1.59 19.09
N LEU A 17 15.41 -1.40 19.23
CA LEU A 17 14.75 -0.15 19.64
C LEU A 17 15.44 0.58 20.81
N ARG A 18 15.85 -0.18 21.84
CA ARG A 18 16.52 0.37 23.03
C ARG A 18 17.91 0.95 22.72
N VAL A 19 18.63 0.36 21.76
CA VAL A 19 19.95 0.84 21.31
C VAL A 19 19.78 2.11 20.50
N ALA A 20 18.86 2.10 19.52
CA ALA A 20 18.55 3.26 18.69
C ALA A 20 18.17 4.49 19.52
N LYS A 21 17.32 4.34 20.54
CA LYS A 21 16.97 5.44 21.48
C LYS A 21 18.20 6.04 22.19
N LYS A 22 19.07 5.19 22.74
CA LYS A 22 20.30 5.64 23.40
C LYS A 22 21.23 6.39 22.44
N ILE A 23 21.37 5.89 21.21
CA ILE A 23 22.16 6.55 20.17
C ILE A 23 21.51 7.89 19.80
N THR A 24 20.21 7.96 19.57
CA THR A 24 19.49 9.21 19.30
C THR A 24 19.74 10.24 20.40
N LYS A 25 19.59 9.86 21.67
CA LYS A 25 19.85 10.74 22.81
C LYS A 25 21.29 11.27 22.81
N LEU A 26 22.27 10.43 22.51
CA LEU A 26 23.67 10.83 22.36
C LEU A 26 23.89 11.80 21.20
N LEU A 27 23.15 11.64 20.10
CA LEU A 27 23.30 12.42 18.88
C LEU A 27 22.56 13.77 18.89
N ILE A 28 21.49 13.93 19.67
CA ILE A 28 20.69 15.17 19.74
C ILE A 28 21.55 16.42 19.95
N PRO A 29 22.50 16.48 20.92
CA PRO A 29 23.32 17.67 21.12
C PRO A 29 24.17 18.06 19.90
N SER A 30 24.53 17.10 19.05
CA SER A 30 25.35 17.33 17.85
C SER A 30 24.49 17.65 16.62
N TYR A 31 23.43 16.86 16.40
CA TYR A 31 22.66 16.87 15.16
C TYR A 31 21.33 17.62 15.24
N PHE A 32 20.80 17.89 16.42
CA PHE A 32 19.63 18.76 16.59
C PHE A 32 19.70 19.59 17.89
N PRO A 33 20.74 20.41 18.07
CA PRO A 33 20.97 21.14 19.32
C PRO A 33 19.86 22.15 19.63
N SER A 34 19.43 22.17 20.89
CA SER A 34 18.44 23.13 21.39
C SER A 34 18.97 24.55 21.54
N LYS A 35 20.28 24.71 21.75
CA LYS A 35 20.95 26.00 22.00
C LYS A 35 21.29 26.79 20.74
N LEU A 36 21.24 26.17 19.56
CA LEU A 36 21.56 26.83 18.29
C LEU A 36 20.32 27.40 17.61
N PRO A 37 20.48 28.39 16.70
CA PRO A 37 19.40 28.85 15.85
C PRO A 37 18.73 27.69 15.12
N LEU A 38 17.39 27.75 14.98
CA LEU A 38 16.61 26.65 14.41
C LEU A 38 17.13 26.25 13.02
N LYS A 39 17.47 27.22 12.18
CA LYS A 39 18.04 26.98 10.85
C LYS A 39 19.29 26.11 10.90
N GLU A 40 20.25 26.45 11.78
CA GLU A 40 21.49 25.69 11.91
C GLU A 40 21.24 24.29 12.48
N ALA A 41 20.35 24.15 13.46
CA ALA A 41 19.97 22.84 13.98
C ALA A 41 19.33 21.95 12.91
N CYS A 42 18.43 22.52 12.08
CA CYS A 42 17.83 21.81 10.96
C CYS A 42 18.88 21.40 9.91
N ASP A 43 19.81 22.30 9.56
CA ASP A 43 20.86 22.00 8.58
C ASP A 43 21.75 20.83 9.06
N ARG A 44 22.06 20.74 10.37
CA ARG A 44 22.78 19.61 10.96
C ARG A 44 21.99 18.30 10.90
N CYS A 45 20.70 18.33 11.22
CA CYS A 45 19.85 17.13 11.15
C CYS A 45 19.68 16.66 9.70
N ILE A 46 19.52 17.59 8.76
CA ILE A 46 19.45 17.29 7.33
C ILE A 46 20.78 16.71 6.85
N ALA A 47 21.93 17.18 7.34
CA ALA A 47 23.22 16.58 7.01
C ALA A 47 23.33 15.12 7.50
N LEU A 48 22.74 14.78 8.64
CA LEU A 48 22.61 13.39 9.11
C LEU A 48 21.80 12.54 8.13
N ILE A 49 20.59 13.02 7.76
CA ILE A 49 19.70 12.32 6.83
C ILE A 49 20.37 12.14 5.47
N LYS A 50 21.07 13.15 4.96
CA LYS A 50 21.79 13.06 3.68
C LYS A 50 22.93 12.04 3.70
N ARG A 51 23.58 11.88 4.85
CA ARG A 51 24.70 10.97 5.03
C ARG A 51 24.23 9.52 5.21
N SER A 52 23.12 9.32 5.90
CA SER A 52 22.49 8.02 6.09
C SER A 52 20.98 8.20 6.25
N PRO A 53 20.21 8.05 5.15
CA PRO A 53 18.76 8.24 5.17
C PRO A 53 18.05 7.39 6.22
N ALA A 54 18.38 6.10 6.31
CA ALA A 54 17.82 5.17 7.28
C ALA A 54 18.11 5.60 8.73
N ALA A 55 19.38 5.89 9.06
CA ALA A 55 19.76 6.34 10.40
C ALA A 55 19.13 7.69 10.75
N GLY A 56 19.02 8.61 9.77
CA GLY A 56 18.36 9.90 9.95
C GLY A 56 16.86 9.79 10.19
N ALA A 57 16.17 8.90 9.49
CA ALA A 57 14.75 8.60 9.74
C ALA A 57 14.54 8.00 11.13
N ARG A 58 15.44 7.08 11.55
CA ARG A 58 15.41 6.44 12.87
C ARG A 58 15.77 7.40 14.00
N PHE A 59 16.68 8.35 13.76
CA PHE A 59 16.93 9.49 14.65
C PHE A 59 15.64 10.28 14.87
N CYS A 60 14.97 10.63 13.77
CA CYS A 60 13.74 11.40 13.78
C CYS A 60 12.58 10.70 14.52
N GLU A 61 12.48 9.37 14.40
CA GLU A 61 11.48 8.57 15.14
C GLU A 61 11.55 8.80 16.66
N PHE A 62 12.76 8.89 17.24
CA PHE A 62 12.96 9.03 18.68
C PHE A 62 13.33 10.44 19.13
N ALA A 63 13.47 11.40 18.22
CA ALA A 63 13.94 12.74 18.55
C ALA A 63 13.08 13.41 19.63
N LEU A 64 11.75 13.23 19.55
CA LEU A 64 10.80 13.76 20.51
C LEU A 64 10.97 13.10 21.89
N SER A 65 10.86 11.77 21.98
CA SER A 65 10.94 11.04 23.25
C SER A 65 12.30 11.16 23.96
N GLU A 66 13.37 11.42 23.20
CA GLU A 66 14.73 11.58 23.74
C GLU A 66 15.10 13.04 24.05
N GLY A 67 14.15 13.98 23.98
CA GLY A 67 14.27 15.31 24.57
C GLY A 67 14.27 16.50 23.60
N SER A 68 13.92 16.30 22.32
CA SER A 68 13.75 17.42 21.38
C SER A 68 12.40 18.11 21.59
N SER A 69 12.39 19.45 21.54
CA SER A 69 11.16 20.24 21.68
C SER A 69 10.20 20.01 20.51
N PRO A 70 8.89 19.76 20.76
CA PRO A 70 7.86 19.63 19.72
C PRO A 70 7.86 20.78 18.70
N GLN A 71 8.02 22.02 19.16
CA GLN A 71 7.97 23.21 18.31
C GLN A 71 9.16 23.25 17.32
N ARG A 72 10.34 22.82 17.77
CA ARG A 72 11.52 22.75 16.92
C ARG A 72 11.39 21.62 15.89
N LEU A 73 10.79 20.49 16.25
CA LEU A 73 10.54 19.38 15.33
C LEU A 73 9.55 19.75 14.22
N VAL A 74 8.51 20.54 14.51
CA VAL A 74 7.65 21.14 13.46
C VAL A 74 8.48 22.00 12.51
N GLY A 75 9.42 22.79 13.04
CA GLY A 75 10.38 23.55 12.24
C GLY A 75 11.24 22.66 11.33
N LEU A 76 11.73 21.53 11.85
CA LEU A 76 12.48 20.55 11.08
C LEU A 76 11.63 19.95 9.95
N ILE A 77 10.39 19.54 10.21
CA ILE A 77 9.46 19.03 9.20
C ILE A 77 9.27 20.06 8.06
N LYS A 78 9.01 21.32 8.41
CA LYS A 78 8.85 22.42 7.43
C LYS A 78 10.07 22.56 6.53
N VAL A 79 11.28 22.54 7.10
CA VAL A 79 12.52 22.66 6.34
C VAL A 79 12.75 21.41 5.48
N SER A 80 12.57 20.20 6.02
CA SER A 80 12.77 18.93 5.31
C SER A 80 11.88 18.83 4.07
N ILE A 81 10.58 19.11 4.20
CA ILE A 81 9.64 19.11 3.07
C ILE A 81 10.02 20.16 2.03
N SER A 82 10.35 21.37 2.48
CA SER A 82 10.74 22.44 1.56
C SER A 82 12.00 22.08 0.77
N ARG A 83 12.94 21.35 1.41
CA ARG A 83 14.15 20.83 0.74
C ARG A 83 13.83 19.70 -0.23
N ALA A 84 13.00 18.73 0.17
CA ALA A 84 12.58 17.63 -0.68
C ALA A 84 11.88 18.14 -1.96
N LEU A 85 11.07 19.18 -1.84
CA LEU A 85 10.34 19.79 -2.97
C LEU A 85 11.17 20.76 -3.83
N SER A 86 12.32 21.20 -3.33
CA SER A 86 13.15 22.17 -4.05
C SER A 86 13.97 21.48 -5.14
N PRO A 87 14.19 22.14 -6.30
CA PRO A 87 15.16 21.67 -7.31
C PRO A 87 16.55 21.76 -6.68
N SER A 88 16.93 20.68 -6.02
CA SER A 88 18.10 20.59 -5.16
C SER A 88 19.00 19.48 -5.67
N GLY A 89 20.29 19.55 -5.38
CA GLY A 89 21.24 18.47 -5.65
C GLY A 89 21.06 17.24 -4.75
N LEU A 90 19.82 16.98 -4.27
CA LEU A 90 19.48 15.75 -3.56
C LEU A 90 19.28 14.64 -4.58
N ASN A 91 19.81 13.46 -4.28
CA ASN A 91 19.43 12.26 -5.01
C ASN A 91 18.08 11.72 -4.49
N SER A 92 17.55 10.68 -5.14
CA SER A 92 16.28 10.06 -4.76
C SER A 92 16.32 9.52 -3.33
N GLU A 93 17.37 8.80 -2.95
CA GLU A 93 17.52 8.19 -1.62
C GLU A 93 17.51 9.24 -0.49
N GLN A 94 18.18 10.37 -0.70
CA GLN A 94 18.19 11.49 0.25
C GLN A 94 16.82 12.17 0.34
N THR A 95 16.12 12.26 -0.79
CA THR A 95 14.78 12.86 -0.83
C THR A 95 13.77 11.97 -0.11
N ASP A 96 13.80 10.67 -0.38
CA ASP A 96 13.03 9.65 0.32
C ASP A 96 13.35 9.67 1.82
N GLY A 97 14.63 9.77 2.19
CA GLY A 97 15.06 9.92 3.57
C GLY A 97 14.43 11.11 4.29
N LEU A 98 14.30 12.27 3.62
CA LEU A 98 13.63 13.44 4.18
C LEU A 98 12.12 13.22 4.35
N VAL A 99 11.48 12.54 3.40
CA VAL A 99 10.04 12.21 3.47
C VAL A 99 9.77 11.25 4.62
N ILE A 100 10.52 10.15 4.71
CA ILE A 100 10.38 9.14 5.77
C ILE A 100 10.66 9.76 7.14
N ALA A 101 11.75 10.53 7.28
CA ALA A 101 12.06 11.23 8.53
C ALA A 101 10.94 12.19 8.96
N SER A 102 10.33 12.90 8.01
CA SER A 102 9.21 13.79 8.28
C SER A 102 7.97 13.02 8.75
N ALA A 103 7.62 11.91 8.09
CA ALA A 103 6.51 11.05 8.49
C ALA A 103 6.72 10.48 9.91
N LYS A 104 7.95 10.06 10.26
CA LYS A 104 8.30 9.59 11.60
C LYS A 104 8.10 10.68 12.65
N LEU A 105 8.52 11.92 12.38
CA LEU A 105 8.29 13.05 13.29
C LEU A 105 6.80 13.38 13.44
N ILE A 106 6.05 13.38 12.33
CA ILE A 106 4.61 13.65 12.33
C ILE A 106 3.89 12.60 13.18
N LYS A 107 4.24 11.32 13.01
CA LYS A 107 3.70 10.23 13.82
C LYS A 107 3.99 10.45 15.31
N SER A 108 5.25 10.68 15.69
CA SER A 108 5.61 10.89 17.11
C SER A 108 4.90 12.12 17.71
N LEU A 109 4.76 13.22 16.95
CA LEU A 109 4.02 14.41 17.39
C LEU A 109 2.52 14.15 17.53
N SER A 110 1.94 13.33 16.64
CA SER A 110 0.55 12.92 16.68
C SER A 110 0.24 12.04 17.88
N ASP A 111 1.12 11.07 18.16
CA ASP A 111 0.96 10.15 19.29
C ASP A 111 1.00 10.90 20.64
N GLU A 112 1.75 12.01 20.74
CA GLU A 112 1.78 12.91 21.90
C GLU A 112 0.70 14.03 21.85
N GLY A 113 -0.17 14.05 20.83
CA GLY A 113 -1.23 15.06 20.66
C GLY A 113 -0.73 16.50 20.49
N SER A 114 0.54 16.70 20.16
CA SER A 114 1.24 17.99 20.25
C SER A 114 1.40 18.67 18.89
N ASN A 115 1.11 19.98 18.83
CA ASN A 115 1.32 20.85 17.66
C ASN A 115 0.64 20.42 16.34
N LEU A 116 -0.45 19.66 16.39
CA LEU A 116 -1.15 19.18 15.20
C LEU A 116 -1.64 20.32 14.29
N VAL A 117 -2.08 21.45 14.85
CA VAL A 117 -2.53 22.62 14.06
C VAL A 117 -1.38 23.17 13.20
N ALA A 118 -0.23 23.43 13.82
CA ALA A 118 0.95 23.95 13.12
C ALA A 118 1.51 22.96 12.08
N LEU A 119 1.31 21.65 12.28
CA LEU A 119 1.63 20.64 11.28
C LEU A 119 0.71 20.72 10.07
N ARG A 120 -0.61 20.78 10.27
CA ARG A 120 -1.61 20.86 9.19
C ARG A 120 -1.36 22.07 8.28
N GLU A 121 -1.02 23.23 8.85
CA GLU A 121 -0.64 24.43 8.09
C GLU A 121 0.56 24.23 7.14
N CYS A 122 1.39 23.21 7.37
CA CYS A 122 2.53 22.90 6.49
C CYS A 122 2.10 22.28 5.16
N PHE A 123 0.97 21.56 5.15
CA PHE A 123 0.58 20.63 4.10
C PHE A 123 -0.69 21.11 3.38
N ALA A 124 -0.50 21.96 2.38
CA ALA A 124 -1.54 22.16 1.38
C ALA A 124 -1.65 20.92 0.48
N ASN A 125 -2.86 20.58 0.01
CA ASN A 125 -3.10 19.42 -0.87
C ASN A 125 -2.17 19.36 -2.08
N ALA A 126 -1.88 20.51 -2.70
CA ALA A 126 -0.93 20.59 -3.82
C ALA A 126 0.49 20.15 -3.44
N LYS A 127 0.93 20.44 -2.20
CA LYS A 127 2.24 19.98 -1.70
C LYS A 127 2.26 18.49 -1.45
N LEU A 128 1.18 17.89 -0.93
CA LEU A 128 1.10 16.43 -0.75
C LEU A 128 1.22 15.69 -2.09
N LYS A 129 0.50 16.17 -3.12
CA LYS A 129 0.62 15.61 -4.48
C LYS A 129 2.01 15.79 -5.07
N LEU A 130 2.64 16.95 -4.84
CA LEU A 130 4.00 17.18 -5.31
C LEU A 130 5.01 16.28 -4.59
N LEU A 131 4.88 16.12 -3.26
CA LEU A 131 5.71 15.22 -2.46
C LEU A 131 5.58 13.77 -2.96
N PHE A 132 4.36 13.32 -3.26
CA PHE A 132 4.14 11.98 -3.80
C PHE A 132 4.89 11.77 -5.12
N LYS A 133 4.87 12.76 -6.03
CA LYS A 133 5.64 12.69 -7.28
C LYS A 133 7.14 12.68 -7.08
N THR A 134 7.63 13.18 -5.94
CA THR A 134 9.05 13.22 -5.61
C THR A 134 9.51 11.96 -4.87
N ALA A 135 8.65 11.32 -4.08
CA ALA A 135 8.94 10.08 -3.37
C ALA A 135 9.00 8.90 -4.36
N VAL A 136 10.17 8.25 -4.46
CA VAL A 136 10.40 7.21 -5.47
C VAL A 136 10.31 5.81 -4.88
N SER A 137 10.86 5.60 -3.67
CA SER A 137 10.83 4.29 -3.02
C SER A 137 9.46 3.95 -2.42
N ASP A 138 9.21 2.64 -2.33
CA ASP A 138 8.06 2.05 -1.65
C ASP A 138 7.89 2.59 -0.23
N GLY A 139 8.95 2.53 0.59
CA GLY A 139 8.92 3.05 1.96
C GLY A 139 8.63 4.55 2.06
N ALA A 140 9.08 5.37 1.09
CA ALA A 140 8.78 6.81 1.09
C ALA A 140 7.32 7.10 0.71
N GLN A 141 6.76 6.35 -0.26
CA GLN A 141 5.35 6.45 -0.61
C GLN A 141 4.44 5.96 0.53
N ALA A 142 4.79 4.83 1.16
CA ALA A 142 4.11 4.31 2.35
C ALA A 142 4.11 5.34 3.50
N ALA A 143 5.28 5.93 3.76
CA ALA A 143 5.43 6.99 4.76
C ALA A 143 4.52 8.19 4.44
N LEU A 144 4.44 8.60 3.17
CA LEU A 144 3.57 9.69 2.74
C LEU A 144 2.08 9.38 2.96
N PHE A 145 1.60 8.20 2.58
CA PHE A 145 0.22 7.81 2.83
C PHE A 145 -0.11 7.76 4.32
N SER A 146 0.83 7.26 5.14
CA SER A 146 0.63 7.14 6.58
C SER A 146 0.48 8.48 7.31
N MET A 147 1.01 9.58 6.77
CA MET A 147 0.90 10.90 7.39
C MET A 147 -0.36 11.68 6.96
N VAL A 148 -1.02 11.30 5.84
CA VAL A 148 -2.22 12.00 5.34
C VAL A 148 -3.32 12.13 6.40
N PRO A 149 -3.69 11.06 7.16
CA PRO A 149 -4.73 11.18 8.19
C PRO A 149 -4.41 12.18 9.30
N VAL A 150 -3.13 12.48 9.54
CA VAL A 150 -2.69 13.42 10.57
C VAL A 150 -2.69 14.86 10.05
N VAL A 151 -2.19 15.06 8.82
CA VAL A 151 -1.92 16.39 8.28
C VAL A 151 -3.07 16.94 7.43
N SER A 152 -3.96 16.09 6.93
CA SER A 152 -5.13 16.44 6.12
C SER A 152 -6.36 15.61 6.53
N PRO A 153 -6.79 15.64 7.81
CA PRO A 153 -7.91 14.84 8.28
C PRO A 153 -9.24 15.19 7.60
N ASP A 154 -9.38 16.42 7.11
CA ASP A 154 -10.61 16.92 6.46
C ASP A 154 -10.72 16.49 4.98
N ASP A 155 -9.62 16.05 4.37
CA ASP A 155 -9.57 15.58 2.98
C ASP A 155 -8.63 14.38 2.85
N LEU A 156 -9.13 13.21 3.26
CA LEU A 156 -8.41 11.94 3.11
C LEU A 156 -8.34 11.46 1.65
N CYS A 157 -9.16 12.03 0.76
CA CYS A 157 -9.19 11.69 -0.66
C CYS A 157 -8.12 12.43 -1.48
N VAL A 158 -7.30 13.27 -0.84
CA VAL A 158 -6.29 14.11 -1.51
C VAL A 158 -5.32 13.32 -2.40
N LEU A 159 -4.99 12.08 -2.03
CA LEU A 159 -4.12 11.16 -2.78
C LEU A 159 -4.89 9.94 -3.34
N HIS A 160 -6.21 10.02 -3.52
CA HIS A 160 -7.03 8.88 -3.95
C HIS A 160 -6.58 8.31 -5.31
N ILE A 161 -6.32 9.19 -6.28
CA ILE A 161 -5.86 8.77 -7.62
C ILE A 161 -4.52 8.05 -7.52
N GLU A 162 -3.60 8.61 -6.73
CA GLU A 162 -2.28 8.04 -6.48
C GLU A 162 -2.37 6.66 -5.80
N CYS A 163 -3.26 6.51 -4.81
CA CYS A 163 -3.53 5.22 -4.15
C CYS A 163 -4.07 4.18 -5.13
N MET A 164 -5.11 4.54 -5.90
CA MET A 164 -5.72 3.63 -6.87
C MET A 164 -4.74 3.23 -7.98
N ASN A 165 -3.86 4.13 -8.41
CA ASN A 165 -2.82 3.78 -9.38
C ASN A 165 -1.86 2.72 -8.83
N ILE A 166 -1.47 2.80 -7.56
CA ILE A 166 -0.63 1.76 -6.92
C ILE A 166 -1.38 0.44 -6.86
N VAL A 167 -2.64 0.45 -6.40
CA VAL A 167 -3.50 -0.74 -6.31
C VAL A 167 -3.63 -1.46 -7.65
N VAL A 168 -3.98 -0.72 -8.71
CA VAL A 168 -4.16 -1.29 -10.05
C VAL A 168 -2.84 -1.77 -10.64
N ASN A 169 -1.77 -0.98 -10.53
CA ASN A 169 -0.47 -1.38 -11.05
C ASN A 169 0.07 -2.62 -10.33
N ALA A 170 -0.10 -2.73 -9.01
CA ALA A 170 0.31 -3.91 -8.26
C ALA A 170 -0.57 -5.13 -8.55
N ALA A 171 -1.82 -4.93 -8.94
CA ALA A 171 -2.66 -6.05 -9.39
C ALA A 171 -2.16 -6.62 -10.72
N VAL A 172 -1.80 -5.74 -11.67
CA VAL A 172 -1.47 -6.14 -13.05
C VAL A 172 0.00 -6.53 -13.23
N THR A 173 0.91 -5.97 -12.42
CA THR A 173 2.35 -6.27 -12.50
C THR A 173 2.71 -7.35 -11.49
N SER A 174 3.51 -8.36 -11.87
CA SER A 174 4.01 -9.42 -10.97
C SER A 174 5.06 -8.92 -9.95
N LYS A 175 4.88 -7.70 -9.44
CA LYS A 175 5.85 -6.92 -8.65
C LYS A 175 5.27 -6.49 -7.31
N GLN A 176 4.34 -7.27 -6.77
CA GLN A 176 3.68 -6.98 -5.49
C GLN A 176 4.70 -6.86 -4.36
N GLU A 177 5.74 -7.70 -4.38
CA GLU A 177 6.84 -7.65 -3.40
C GLU A 177 7.67 -6.35 -3.46
N GLU A 178 7.72 -5.69 -4.62
CA GLU A 178 8.50 -4.45 -4.79
C GLU A 178 7.78 -3.21 -4.23
N CYS A 179 6.46 -3.28 -4.03
CA CYS A 179 5.61 -2.14 -3.63
C CYS A 179 4.68 -2.44 -2.44
N GLN A 180 5.01 -3.47 -1.65
CA GLN A 180 4.14 -3.99 -0.61
C GLN A 180 3.81 -2.95 0.47
N GLU A 181 4.78 -2.16 0.94
CA GLU A 181 4.52 -1.20 2.02
C GLU A 181 3.61 -0.07 1.56
N ALA A 182 3.87 0.50 0.37
CA ALA A 182 3.06 1.58 -0.19
C ALA A 182 1.67 1.10 -0.55
N LEU A 183 1.55 -0.12 -1.07
CA LEU A 183 0.27 -0.73 -1.42
C LEU A 183 -0.62 -0.94 -0.19
N LEU A 184 -0.08 -1.51 0.89
CA LEU A 184 -0.84 -1.70 2.13
C LEU A 184 -1.20 -0.36 2.79
N ALA A 185 -0.30 0.63 2.73
CA ALA A 185 -0.60 1.98 3.20
C ALA A 185 -1.68 2.67 2.35
N ALA A 186 -1.70 2.41 1.03
CA ALA A 186 -2.72 2.89 0.12
C ALA A 186 -4.09 2.24 0.40
N HIS A 187 -4.14 0.91 0.60
CA HIS A 187 -5.36 0.20 1.01
C HIS A 187 -5.96 0.85 2.26
N LYS A 188 -5.13 1.08 3.29
CA LYS A 188 -5.54 1.71 4.53
C LYS A 188 -6.07 3.13 4.30
N LEU A 189 -5.39 3.94 3.48
CA LEU A 189 -5.84 5.31 3.23
C LEU A 189 -7.16 5.35 2.44
N VAL A 190 -7.31 4.50 1.42
CA VAL A 190 -8.56 4.34 0.66
C VAL A 190 -9.70 3.94 1.60
N HIS A 191 -9.45 2.99 2.51
CA HIS A 191 -10.43 2.57 3.49
C HIS A 191 -10.85 3.70 4.44
N LEU A 192 -9.87 4.40 5.03
CA LEU A 192 -10.13 5.55 5.91
C LEU A 192 -10.90 6.67 5.19
N SER A 193 -10.73 6.81 3.88
CA SER A 193 -11.47 7.78 3.07
C SER A 193 -12.92 7.37 2.74
N GLY A 194 -13.34 6.17 3.14
CA GLY A 194 -14.66 5.60 2.84
C GLY A 194 -14.83 5.18 1.38
N ARG A 195 -13.72 4.87 0.68
CA ARG A 195 -13.68 4.55 -0.76
C ARG A 195 -13.31 3.10 -1.05
N SER A 196 -13.44 2.21 -0.06
CA SER A 196 -13.12 0.79 -0.21
C SER A 196 -13.86 0.12 -1.37
N ASP A 197 -15.11 0.50 -1.63
CA ASP A 197 -15.91 -0.07 -2.74
C ASP A 197 -15.22 0.06 -4.11
N GLU A 198 -14.60 1.21 -4.39
CA GLU A 198 -13.91 1.44 -5.67
C GLU A 198 -12.70 0.50 -5.83
N MET A 199 -11.97 0.26 -4.74
CA MET A 199 -10.85 -0.68 -4.71
C MET A 199 -11.32 -2.13 -4.82
N PHE A 200 -12.37 -2.50 -4.10
CA PHE A 200 -12.93 -3.85 -4.14
C PHE A 200 -13.52 -4.19 -5.51
N GLU A 201 -14.25 -3.26 -6.12
CA GLU A 201 -14.81 -3.39 -7.46
C GLU A 201 -13.69 -3.60 -8.50
N GLU A 202 -12.62 -2.82 -8.44
CA GLU A 202 -11.51 -2.95 -9.38
C GLU A 202 -10.81 -4.32 -9.27
N LEU A 203 -10.49 -4.76 -8.05
CA LEU A 203 -9.84 -6.06 -7.82
C LEU A 203 -10.74 -7.23 -8.22
N THR A 204 -12.04 -7.17 -7.90
CA THR A 204 -13.00 -8.22 -8.28
C THR A 204 -13.27 -8.25 -9.77
N ASN A 205 -13.29 -7.09 -10.46
CA ASN A 205 -13.40 -7.02 -11.91
C ASN A 205 -12.21 -7.67 -12.62
N ILE A 206 -10.99 -7.49 -12.12
CA ILE A 206 -9.79 -8.17 -12.64
C ILE A 206 -9.97 -9.69 -12.55
N LEU A 207 -10.36 -10.19 -11.37
CA LEU A 207 -10.58 -11.63 -11.15
C LEU A 207 -11.71 -12.17 -12.01
N GLN A 208 -12.86 -11.48 -12.08
CA GLN A 208 -14.02 -11.92 -12.84
C GLN A 208 -13.76 -11.94 -14.35
N SER A 209 -13.06 -10.93 -14.87
CA SER A 209 -12.64 -10.86 -16.26
C SER A 209 -11.75 -12.05 -16.63
N LYS A 210 -10.76 -12.35 -15.79
CA LYS A 210 -9.84 -13.47 -16.01
C LYS A 210 -10.51 -14.84 -15.82
N ALA A 211 -11.38 -14.99 -14.83
CA ALA A 211 -12.19 -16.19 -14.65
C ALA A 211 -13.06 -16.47 -15.88
N SER A 212 -13.73 -15.45 -16.43
CA SER A 212 -14.56 -15.60 -17.64
C SER A 212 -13.74 -16.03 -18.85
N TYR A 213 -12.55 -15.45 -19.02
CA TYR A 213 -11.60 -15.84 -20.06
C TYR A 213 -11.14 -17.30 -19.91
N PHE A 214 -10.78 -17.70 -18.70
CA PHE A 214 -10.38 -19.07 -18.39
C PHE A 214 -11.53 -20.07 -18.60
N SER A 215 -12.76 -19.76 -18.18
CA SER A 215 -13.93 -20.61 -18.44
C SER A 215 -14.13 -20.86 -19.93
N GLY A 216 -13.95 -19.83 -20.78
CA GLY A 216 -14.05 -19.98 -22.24
C GLY A 216 -12.99 -20.90 -22.84
N ILE A 217 -11.73 -20.77 -22.40
CA ILE A 217 -10.61 -21.58 -22.92
C ILE A 217 -10.69 -23.03 -22.44
N TYR A 218 -11.04 -23.24 -21.18
CA TYR A 218 -11.02 -24.56 -20.53
C TYR A 218 -12.39 -25.26 -20.54
N GLY A 219 -13.43 -24.61 -21.08
CA GLY A 219 -14.79 -25.16 -21.12
C GLY A 219 -15.41 -25.34 -19.73
N LEU A 220 -15.04 -24.50 -18.77
CA LEU A 220 -15.59 -24.51 -17.41
C LEU A 220 -16.89 -23.71 -17.34
N GLU A 221 -17.68 -23.97 -16.30
CA GLU A 221 -18.84 -23.14 -15.99
C GLU A 221 -18.38 -21.69 -15.73
N PRO A 222 -19.02 -20.67 -16.33
CA PRO A 222 -18.67 -19.27 -16.06
C PRO A 222 -18.99 -18.91 -14.60
N PRO A 223 -18.25 -17.95 -14.01
CA PRO A 223 -18.51 -17.51 -12.65
C PRO A 223 -19.95 -17.01 -12.50
N SER A 224 -20.64 -17.50 -11.45
CA SER A 224 -22.05 -17.26 -11.18
C SER A 224 -22.29 -15.87 -10.57
N CYS A 225 -21.99 -14.80 -11.30
CA CYS A 225 -22.40 -13.43 -10.98
C CYS A 225 -22.06 -12.51 -12.16
N PRO A 226 -23.01 -11.76 -12.74
CA PRO A 226 -22.69 -10.66 -13.65
C PRO A 226 -22.45 -9.36 -12.87
N VAL A 227 -21.22 -8.85 -12.95
CA VAL A 227 -20.73 -7.48 -12.64
C VAL A 227 -21.31 -6.80 -11.38
N ALA A 228 -20.47 -6.61 -10.35
CA ALA A 228 -20.71 -5.58 -9.33
C ALA A 228 -20.68 -4.21 -10.02
N SER A 229 -21.83 -3.71 -10.46
CA SER A 229 -21.98 -2.39 -11.05
C SER A 229 -22.87 -1.56 -10.15
N THR A 230 -22.32 -1.05 -9.05
CA THR A 230 -22.97 0.04 -8.32
C THR A 230 -22.60 1.36 -9.00
N LYS A 231 -23.47 1.78 -9.95
CA LYS A 231 -23.54 3.09 -10.65
C LYS A 231 -22.96 3.11 -12.07
N ARG A 232 -23.80 2.69 -13.02
CA ARG A 232 -23.75 3.15 -14.41
C ARG A 232 -24.05 4.67 -14.47
N LYS A 233 -23.08 5.53 -14.14
CA LYS A 233 -23.12 6.96 -14.53
C LYS A 233 -22.49 7.08 -15.91
N LYS A 234 -23.33 7.46 -16.86
CA LYS A 234 -23.04 7.73 -18.28
C LYS A 234 -21.86 8.71 -18.39
N GLY A 235 -20.65 8.19 -18.60
CA GLY A 235 -19.43 8.96 -18.82
C GLY A 235 -18.59 8.28 -19.90
N LYS A 236 -18.23 9.02 -20.95
CA LYS A 236 -17.68 8.55 -22.23
C LYS A 236 -16.58 7.48 -22.11
N SER A 237 -16.91 6.26 -22.55
CA SER A 237 -15.92 5.25 -22.94
C SER A 237 -15.10 5.77 -24.12
N LEU A 238 -13.79 5.82 -23.96
CA LEU A 238 -12.83 6.09 -25.01
C LEU A 238 -12.40 4.76 -25.64
N LYS A 239 -12.69 4.68 -26.94
CA LYS A 239 -12.19 3.75 -27.96
C LYS A 239 -12.62 2.28 -27.87
N LYS A 240 -13.67 2.01 -28.66
CA LYS A 240 -13.98 0.73 -29.29
C LYS A 240 -12.84 0.25 -30.19
N THR A 241 -12.62 -1.06 -30.20
CA THR A 241 -12.29 -1.82 -31.42
C THR A 241 -13.04 -3.15 -31.39
N PRO A 242 -13.39 -3.72 -32.57
CA PRO A 242 -14.67 -4.39 -32.75
C PRO A 242 -14.59 -5.91 -32.55
N ALA A 243 -15.71 -6.47 -32.09
CA ALA A 243 -16.04 -7.86 -32.26
C ALA A 243 -16.14 -8.20 -33.76
N ARG A 244 -15.42 -9.23 -34.18
CA ARG A 244 -15.89 -10.17 -35.20
C ARG A 244 -15.99 -11.53 -34.55
N SER A 245 -17.22 -11.90 -34.21
CA SER A 245 -17.62 -13.29 -34.02
C SER A 245 -17.80 -13.88 -35.41
N ASP A 246 -16.87 -14.73 -35.83
CA ASP A 246 -17.17 -15.73 -36.85
C ASP A 246 -17.40 -17.04 -36.11
N ASP A 247 -18.64 -17.52 -36.18
CA ASP A 247 -19.04 -18.86 -35.77
C ASP A 247 -18.21 -19.90 -36.51
N VAL A 248 -17.41 -20.69 -35.79
CA VAL A 248 -16.89 -21.96 -36.29
C VAL A 248 -17.20 -23.04 -35.26
N VAL A 249 -18.27 -23.78 -35.54
CA VAL A 249 -18.47 -25.15 -35.08
C VAL A 249 -17.30 -25.98 -35.60
N GLY A 250 -16.46 -26.52 -34.72
CA GLY A 250 -15.51 -27.57 -35.11
C GLY A 250 -14.22 -27.66 -34.29
N ASN A 251 -14.07 -28.79 -33.62
CA ASN A 251 -12.83 -29.41 -33.14
C ASN A 251 -12.24 -28.90 -31.82
N ARG A 252 -12.56 -29.62 -30.73
CA ARG A 252 -11.76 -29.63 -29.50
C ARG A 252 -10.33 -30.08 -29.86
N SER A 253 -9.41 -29.13 -29.89
CA SER A 253 -7.99 -29.42 -29.79
C SER A 253 -7.70 -29.85 -28.36
N SER A 254 -7.17 -31.07 -28.20
CA SER A 254 -6.80 -31.68 -26.91
C SER A 254 -5.45 -31.17 -26.36
N THR A 255 -4.93 -30.06 -26.86
CA THR A 255 -3.68 -29.47 -26.39
C THR A 255 -4.01 -28.49 -25.27
N PRO A 256 -3.48 -28.66 -24.05
CA PRO A 256 -3.72 -27.70 -22.97
C PRO A 256 -3.17 -26.33 -23.39
N VAL A 257 -4.04 -25.32 -23.38
CA VAL A 257 -3.64 -23.93 -23.68
C VAL A 257 -2.86 -23.39 -22.49
N ILE A 258 -1.53 -23.38 -22.60
CA ILE A 258 -0.66 -22.84 -21.55
C ILE A 258 -0.90 -21.33 -21.45
N LEU A 259 -1.22 -20.86 -20.24
CA LEU A 259 -1.44 -19.43 -19.97
C LEU A 259 -0.15 -18.64 -20.12
N ASN A 260 -0.27 -17.38 -20.58
CA ASN A 260 0.89 -16.50 -20.61
C ASN A 260 1.17 -15.87 -19.22
N ASN A 261 2.41 -15.41 -19.01
CA ASN A 261 2.84 -14.87 -17.72
C ASN A 261 2.06 -13.59 -17.32
N GLU A 262 1.58 -12.80 -18.27
CA GLU A 262 0.82 -11.58 -17.99
C GLU A 262 -0.59 -11.89 -17.46
N GLU A 263 -1.23 -12.94 -17.98
CA GLU A 263 -2.51 -13.43 -17.50
C GLU A 263 -2.40 -13.96 -16.07
N LEU A 264 -1.34 -14.70 -15.77
CA LEU A 264 -1.05 -15.24 -14.44
C LEU A 264 -0.69 -14.13 -13.44
N ALA A 265 0.08 -13.12 -13.87
CA ALA A 265 0.50 -12.00 -13.02
C ALA A 265 -0.70 -11.19 -12.51
N ALA A 266 -1.64 -10.86 -13.40
CA ALA A 266 -2.83 -10.08 -13.05
C ALA A 266 -3.72 -10.77 -12.00
N VAL A 267 -3.86 -12.09 -12.16
CA VAL A 267 -4.65 -12.94 -11.26
C VAL A 267 -3.96 -13.10 -9.92
N GLY A 268 -2.65 -13.37 -9.92
CA GLY A 268 -1.82 -13.46 -8.74
C GLY A 268 -1.87 -12.19 -7.89
N GLY A 269 -1.67 -11.03 -8.53
CA GLY A 269 -1.70 -9.73 -7.87
C GLY A 269 -3.04 -9.35 -7.26
N ALA A 270 -4.13 -9.53 -8.00
CA ALA A 270 -5.46 -9.25 -7.46
C ALA A 270 -5.81 -10.20 -6.31
N ALA A 271 -5.47 -11.48 -6.41
CA ALA A 271 -5.72 -12.47 -5.35
C ALA A 271 -4.88 -12.24 -4.10
N TRP A 272 -3.61 -11.85 -4.26
CA TRP A 272 -2.74 -11.49 -3.15
C TRP A 272 -3.29 -10.28 -2.39
N GLN A 273 -3.69 -9.22 -3.12
CA GLN A 273 -4.29 -8.03 -2.50
C GLN A 273 -5.59 -8.36 -1.76
N LEU A 274 -6.43 -9.22 -2.35
CA LEU A 274 -7.65 -9.69 -1.70
C LEU A 274 -7.34 -10.46 -0.41
N SER A 275 -6.27 -11.26 -0.39
CA SER A 275 -5.81 -11.95 0.82
C SER A 275 -5.39 -10.97 1.91
N GLU A 276 -4.72 -9.87 1.56
CA GLU A 276 -4.37 -8.81 2.53
C GLU A 276 -5.60 -8.07 3.05
N ILE A 277 -6.59 -7.79 2.20
CA ILE A 277 -7.89 -7.24 2.59
C ILE A 277 -8.60 -8.15 3.60
N LEU A 278 -8.58 -9.47 3.37
CA LEU A 278 -9.19 -10.44 4.26
C LEU A 278 -8.45 -10.63 5.60
N LYS A 279 -7.18 -10.22 5.71
CA LYS A 279 -6.45 -10.21 6.98
C LYS A 279 -6.78 -8.98 7.83
N ALA A 280 -7.20 -7.88 7.20
CA ALA A 280 -7.53 -6.64 7.89
C ALA A 280 -9.02 -6.63 8.30
N GLU A 281 -9.31 -6.76 9.59
CA GLU A 281 -10.67 -6.92 10.13
C GLU A 281 -11.68 -5.88 9.62
N GLU A 282 -11.31 -4.59 9.65
CA GLU A 282 -12.17 -3.48 9.22
C GLU A 282 -12.53 -3.55 7.73
N MET A 283 -11.55 -3.92 6.88
CA MET A 283 -11.76 -4.05 5.43
C MET A 283 -12.45 -5.37 5.08
N ARG A 284 -12.14 -6.46 5.79
CA ARG A 284 -12.75 -7.78 5.63
C ARG A 284 -14.25 -7.71 5.78
N ALA A 285 -14.76 -7.07 6.83
CA ALA A 285 -16.20 -6.98 7.06
C ALA A 285 -16.92 -6.31 5.87
N ALA A 286 -16.42 -5.16 5.42
CA ALA A 286 -16.96 -4.45 4.27
C ALA A 286 -16.85 -5.24 2.96
N PHE A 287 -15.73 -5.93 2.75
CA PHE A 287 -15.51 -6.76 1.57
C PHE A 287 -16.46 -7.94 1.52
N VAL A 288 -16.58 -8.69 2.63
CA VAL A 288 -17.39 -9.90 2.69
C VAL A 288 -18.87 -9.61 2.49
N GLN A 289 -19.36 -8.47 2.98
CA GLN A 289 -20.75 -8.07 2.82
C GLN A 289 -21.16 -7.84 1.36
N SER A 290 -20.26 -7.33 0.51
CA SER A 290 -20.65 -6.79 -0.81
C SER A 290 -19.96 -7.45 -2.01
N TYR A 291 -18.80 -8.10 -1.80
CA TYR A 291 -17.93 -8.54 -2.90
C TYR A 291 -17.47 -10.00 -2.77
N ALA A 292 -17.73 -10.68 -1.64
CA ALA A 292 -17.28 -12.05 -1.41
C ALA A 292 -17.80 -13.04 -2.45
N GLU A 293 -19.09 -13.00 -2.80
CA GLU A 293 -19.69 -13.95 -3.75
C GLU A 293 -19.01 -13.87 -5.14
N ILE A 294 -18.83 -12.66 -5.65
CA ILE A 294 -18.19 -12.40 -6.94
C ILE A 294 -16.74 -12.89 -6.93
N ALA A 295 -16.00 -12.54 -5.88
CA ALA A 295 -14.63 -12.98 -5.72
C ALA A 295 -14.52 -14.49 -5.58
N PHE A 296 -15.39 -15.11 -4.78
CA PHE A 296 -15.43 -16.55 -4.54
C PHE A 296 -15.68 -17.32 -5.83
N SER A 297 -16.74 -16.97 -6.58
CA SER A 297 -17.05 -17.63 -7.85
C SER A 297 -15.95 -17.46 -8.89
N SER A 298 -15.31 -16.28 -8.94
CA SER A 298 -14.19 -16.03 -9.85
C SER A 298 -12.95 -16.83 -9.46
N LEU A 299 -12.58 -16.80 -8.18
CA LEU A 299 -11.42 -17.52 -7.65
C LEU A 299 -11.58 -19.03 -7.70
N LYS A 300 -12.81 -19.56 -7.66
CA LYS A 300 -13.09 -20.99 -7.86
C LYS A 300 -12.64 -21.46 -9.25
N VAL A 301 -13.08 -20.77 -10.29
CA VAL A 301 -12.70 -21.06 -11.69
C VAL A 301 -11.19 -20.93 -11.87
N ILE A 302 -10.63 -19.83 -11.38
CA ILE A 302 -9.19 -19.56 -11.45
C ILE A 302 -8.39 -20.66 -10.75
N SER A 303 -8.77 -21.03 -9.53
CA SER A 303 -8.07 -22.05 -8.74
C SER A 303 -8.10 -23.41 -9.43
N GLN A 304 -9.22 -23.78 -10.06
CA GLN A 304 -9.30 -25.00 -10.85
C GLN A 304 -8.28 -25.00 -11.99
N VAL A 305 -8.20 -23.91 -12.76
CA VAL A 305 -7.21 -23.79 -13.83
C VAL A 305 -5.77 -23.79 -13.30
N TYR A 306 -5.51 -23.11 -12.19
CA TYR A 306 -4.18 -23.11 -11.55
C TYR A 306 -3.75 -24.51 -11.11
N ILE A 307 -4.66 -25.32 -10.58
CA ILE A 307 -4.39 -26.72 -10.21
C ILE A 307 -4.11 -27.58 -11.46
N GLU A 308 -4.82 -27.37 -12.56
CA GLU A 308 -4.55 -28.10 -13.81
C GLU A 308 -3.21 -27.67 -14.44
N GLN A 309 -2.85 -26.39 -14.33
CA GLN A 309 -1.61 -25.83 -14.86
C GLN A 309 -0.39 -26.11 -13.97
N CYS A 310 -0.54 -26.48 -12.70
CA CYS A 310 0.59 -26.68 -11.78
C CYS A 310 1.56 -27.79 -12.23
N LEU A 311 1.11 -28.72 -13.07
CA LEU A 311 1.94 -29.77 -13.66
C LEU A 311 2.83 -29.27 -14.81
N HIS A 312 2.59 -28.06 -15.31
CA HIS A 312 3.21 -27.49 -16.51
C HIS A 312 4.20 -26.35 -16.20
N PHE A 313 4.20 -25.82 -14.98
CA PHE A 313 5.07 -24.72 -14.56
C PHE A 313 6.01 -25.17 -13.43
N GLU A 314 7.29 -24.77 -13.50
CA GLU A 314 8.27 -25.02 -12.43
C GLU A 314 7.95 -24.25 -11.15
N SER A 315 7.32 -23.09 -11.28
CA SER A 315 6.83 -22.27 -10.17
C SER A 315 5.56 -21.53 -10.60
N LEU A 316 4.57 -21.51 -9.71
CA LEU A 316 3.30 -20.84 -9.93
C LEU A 316 2.94 -20.06 -8.67
N ASP A 317 2.46 -18.82 -8.83
CA ASP A 317 1.96 -18.04 -7.72
C ASP A 317 0.70 -18.71 -7.13
N LEU A 318 0.77 -19.10 -5.86
CA LEU A 318 -0.32 -19.77 -5.16
C LEU A 318 -1.34 -18.79 -4.55
N SER A 319 -1.12 -17.48 -4.65
CA SER A 319 -2.02 -16.45 -4.14
C SER A 319 -3.49 -16.67 -4.54
N PRO A 320 -3.84 -17.07 -5.78
CA PRO A 320 -5.23 -17.34 -6.16
C PRO A 320 -5.88 -18.49 -5.40
N VAL A 321 -5.15 -19.59 -5.20
CA VAL A 321 -5.64 -20.76 -4.46
C VAL A 321 -5.76 -20.42 -2.97
N LEU A 322 -4.78 -19.71 -2.41
CA LEU A 322 -4.81 -19.28 -1.01
C LEU A 322 -5.95 -18.29 -0.74
N ALA A 323 -6.20 -17.35 -1.66
CA ALA A 323 -7.31 -16.41 -1.57
C ALA A 323 -8.67 -17.13 -1.63
N TYR A 324 -8.82 -18.10 -2.54
CA TYR A 324 -10.01 -18.94 -2.63
C TYR A 324 -10.29 -19.68 -1.32
N LEU A 325 -9.28 -20.35 -0.75
CA LEU A 325 -9.41 -21.09 0.50
C LEU A 325 -9.74 -20.16 1.69
N SER A 326 -9.15 -18.96 1.70
CA SER A 326 -9.44 -17.96 2.72
C SER A 326 -10.91 -17.54 2.67
N LEU A 327 -11.44 -17.22 1.48
CA LEU A 327 -12.86 -16.89 1.31
C LEU A 327 -13.79 -18.06 1.67
N ALA A 328 -13.48 -19.28 1.20
CA ALA A 328 -14.24 -20.49 1.54
C ALA A 328 -14.37 -20.66 3.06
N THR A 329 -13.26 -20.43 3.78
CA THR A 329 -13.22 -20.52 5.24
C THR A 329 -14.12 -19.46 5.89
N TYR A 330 -14.07 -18.22 5.39
CA TYR A 330 -14.92 -17.15 5.92
C TYR A 330 -16.41 -17.38 5.65
N SER A 331 -16.77 -17.87 4.47
CA SER A 331 -18.16 -18.25 4.15
C SER A 331 -18.66 -19.37 5.07
N ALA A 332 -17.87 -20.42 5.26
CA ALA A 332 -18.25 -21.55 6.12
C ALA A 332 -18.42 -21.14 7.60
N LEU A 333 -17.61 -20.21 8.11
CA LEU A 333 -17.73 -19.70 9.48
C LEU A 333 -19.00 -18.86 9.68
N GLN A 334 -19.39 -18.07 8.69
CA GLN A 334 -20.62 -17.26 8.78
C GLN A 334 -21.90 -18.12 8.78
N ASP A 335 -21.92 -19.22 8.04
CA ASP A 335 -23.04 -20.15 8.03
C ASP A 335 -23.24 -20.83 9.41
N VAL A 336 -22.16 -21.07 10.15
CA VAL A 336 -22.19 -21.63 11.51
C VAL A 336 -22.74 -20.61 12.52
N ASP A 337 -22.26 -19.36 12.49
CA ASP A 337 -22.74 -18.31 13.40
C ASP A 337 -24.25 -17.98 13.18
N GLN A 338 -24.75 -18.09 11.95
CA GLN A 338 -26.18 -17.88 11.66
C GLN A 338 -27.06 -19.09 12.05
N THR A 339 -26.52 -20.31 12.04
CA THR A 339 -27.26 -21.51 12.45
C THR A 339 -27.40 -21.60 13.98
N ASP A 340 -26.41 -21.13 14.75
CA ASP A 340 -26.51 -21.05 16.21
C ASP A 340 -27.50 -19.97 16.70
N ILE A 341 -27.64 -18.84 15.98
CA ILE A 341 -28.62 -17.79 16.30
C ILE A 341 -30.05 -18.25 15.97
N SER A 342 -30.24 -19.02 14.89
CA SER A 342 -31.57 -19.52 14.47
C SER A 342 -32.06 -20.75 15.25
N CYS A 343 -31.19 -21.42 16.02
CA CYS A 343 -31.59 -22.52 16.93
C CYS A 343 -31.91 -22.04 18.37
N SER A 344 -31.93 -20.72 18.60
CA SER A 344 -32.18 -20.12 19.91
C SER A 344 -33.55 -19.44 20.06
N GLU A 345 -34.49 -19.67 19.13
CA GLU A 345 -35.91 -19.28 19.24
C GLU A 345 -36.82 -20.44 19.68
#